data_AF-A0A6J0A193-F1
#
_entry.id   AF-A0A6J0A193-F1
#
_cell.length_a   1.000
_cell.length_b   1.000
_cell.length_c   1.000
_cell.angle_alpha   90.00
_cell.angle_beta   90.00
_cell.angle_gamma   90.00
#
_symmetry.space_group_name_H-M   'P 1'
#
loop_
_entity.id
_entity.type
_entity.pdbx_description
1 polymer ?
#
loop_
_entity_poly.entity_id
_entity_poly.type
_entity_poly.pdbx_seq_one_letter_code
_entity_poly.pdbx_strand_id
1 'polypeptide(L)'
;MSAGRKREAGPAGVGGSLRPGGRARRVQGELFNRPARKRSRREWEGSVQQEAGRTQWASGPPGSCQSWRWSAALGSFSSRSSGGICAMGDPERPEASRPELGERLSSDSNENEVKSNEEPLLRKSSRRFVIFPIQYPDIWKMYKKAQASFWTAEEVDLSKDLPHWNKLKSDEKYFISHILAFFAASDGIVNENLVERFSQEVQVPEARCFYGFQILIENVHSEMYSLLIDTYIRDPKKREFLFNAIETMPYVKKKADWALRWIADRKSTFGERVVAFAAVEGIFFSGSFAAIFWLKKRGLMPGLTFSNELISRDEGLHCDFACLMFQYLVNKPSEERVREIIVNAVEIEQEFLTEALPVGLIGMNCVLMKQYIEFVADRLLVELGFSKVFQAENPFDFMENISLEGKTNFFEKRVAEYQRFAVMAETTDNVFTLDADF
;
A
#
# COMPACT_ATOMS: atom_id res chain seq x y z
N MET A 1 73.20 -12.99 -22.17
CA MET A 1 73.91 -12.33 -21.06
C MET A 1 73.14 -12.68 -19.79
N SER A 2 73.45 -13.81 -19.13
CA SER A 2 74.32 -13.93 -17.93
C SER A 2 73.93 -12.93 -16.82
N ALA A 3 73.65 -13.28 -15.57
CA ALA A 3 73.83 -14.49 -14.76
C ALA A 3 72.85 -14.37 -13.55
N GLY A 4 72.43 -15.37 -12.77
CA GLY A 4 72.92 -16.72 -12.54
C GLY A 4 73.12 -16.95 -11.03
N ARG A 5 72.29 -17.80 -10.40
CA ARG A 5 72.59 -18.78 -9.33
C ARG A 5 71.27 -19.52 -8.99
N LYS A 6 71.01 -20.79 -9.36
CA LYS A 6 71.63 -22.11 -9.03
C LYS A 6 71.61 -22.36 -7.49
N ARG A 7 71.10 -23.47 -6.93
CA ARG A 7 71.02 -24.89 -7.40
C ARG A 7 70.20 -25.77 -6.41
N GLU A 8 69.37 -26.74 -6.89
CA GLU A 8 69.55 -28.24 -6.93
C GLU A 8 69.43 -28.95 -5.54
N ALA A 9 68.85 -30.13 -5.29
CA ALA A 9 68.44 -31.31 -6.09
C ALA A 9 67.44 -32.23 -5.32
N GLY A 10 66.71 -33.12 -6.03
CA GLY A 10 65.98 -34.31 -5.49
C GLY A 10 66.92 -35.50 -5.19
N PRO A 11 66.55 -36.81 -5.31
CA PRO A 11 65.30 -37.47 -5.81
C PRO A 11 64.90 -38.80 -5.06
N ALA A 12 64.11 -39.66 -5.74
CA ALA A 12 63.73 -41.09 -5.49
C ALA A 12 62.33 -41.30 -4.85
N GLY A 13 61.34 -41.98 -5.46
CA GLY A 13 61.28 -43.33 -6.06
C GLY A 13 60.52 -44.24 -5.06
N VAL A 14 59.55 -45.12 -5.33
CA VAL A 14 59.35 -46.13 -6.39
C VAL A 14 57.94 -46.77 -6.23
N GLY A 15 57.31 -47.15 -7.36
CA GLY A 15 56.49 -48.39 -7.54
C GLY A 15 54.99 -48.32 -7.16
N GLY A 16 54.04 -48.91 -7.87
CA GLY A 16 53.96 -49.78 -9.05
C GLY A 16 52.48 -49.85 -9.47
N SER A 17 52.12 -49.80 -10.75
CA SER A 17 52.04 -50.93 -11.69
C SER A 17 50.73 -51.74 -11.65
N LEU A 18 49.95 -51.54 -12.72
CA LEU A 18 49.17 -52.51 -13.52
C LEU A 18 47.72 -52.91 -13.16
N ARG A 19 46.89 -52.71 -14.20
CA ARG A 19 45.47 -53.05 -14.51
C ARG A 19 45.24 -54.58 -14.67
N PRO A 20 44.11 -55.10 -15.25
CA PRO A 20 42.67 -54.70 -15.30
C PRO A 20 41.68 -55.87 -15.02
N GLY A 21 40.38 -55.55 -14.89
CA GLY A 21 39.29 -56.32 -15.52
C GLY A 21 38.34 -57.13 -14.61
N GLY A 22 37.03 -57.04 -14.87
CA GLY A 22 36.05 -58.04 -14.42
C GLY A 22 34.67 -57.51 -14.02
N ARG A 23 33.62 -58.01 -14.70
CA ARG A 23 32.20 -57.63 -14.60
C ARG A 23 31.48 -58.09 -13.32
N ALA A 24 30.48 -57.29 -12.94
CA ALA A 24 29.12 -57.62 -12.47
C ALA A 24 28.87 -58.81 -11.50
N ARG A 25 28.31 -58.49 -10.32
CA ARG A 25 27.18 -59.16 -9.61
C ARG A 25 26.80 -58.27 -8.41
N ARG A 26 25.60 -57.68 -8.38
CA ARG A 26 24.36 -58.20 -7.78
C ARG A 26 24.51 -58.52 -6.28
N VAL A 27 24.01 -57.63 -5.43
CA VAL A 27 23.56 -57.94 -4.07
C VAL A 27 22.11 -57.46 -3.94
N GLN A 28 21.25 -58.41 -3.60
CA GLN A 28 19.82 -58.29 -3.34
C GLN A 28 19.58 -58.02 -1.85
N GLY A 29 18.39 -57.50 -1.54
CA GLY A 29 17.66 -57.75 -0.29
C GLY A 29 17.64 -56.54 0.66
N GLU A 30 16.52 -56.07 1.21
CA GLU A 30 15.15 -56.60 1.22
C GLU A 30 14.14 -55.45 1.36
N LEU A 31 13.05 -55.58 0.60
CA LEU A 31 11.82 -54.82 0.73
C LEU A 31 11.04 -55.33 1.95
N PHE A 32 10.65 -54.44 2.86
CA PHE A 32 9.52 -54.70 3.77
C PHE A 32 8.23 -54.18 3.14
N ASN A 33 7.30 -55.12 2.99
CA ASN A 33 6.00 -55.00 2.35
C ASN A 33 4.92 -55.16 3.42
N ARG A 34 3.84 -54.35 3.38
CA ARG A 34 2.44 -54.57 3.85
C ARG A 34 1.79 -53.29 4.42
N PRO A 35 0.44 -53.11 4.33
CA PRO A 35 -0.34 -53.03 3.10
C PRO A 35 -1.35 -51.85 3.13
N ALA A 36 -1.70 -51.35 1.93
CA ALA A 36 -2.82 -50.43 1.74
C ALA A 36 -4.17 -51.13 2.01
N ARG A 37 -5.00 -50.55 2.88
CA ARG A 37 -6.40 -50.95 3.08
C ARG A 37 -7.31 -50.14 2.16
N LYS A 38 -7.89 -50.82 1.15
CA LYS A 38 -9.10 -50.39 0.46
C LYS A 38 -10.28 -50.40 1.45
N ARG A 39 -11.12 -49.36 1.44
CA ARG A 39 -12.56 -49.49 1.70
C ARG A 39 -13.34 -48.51 0.84
N SER A 40 -14.51 -48.98 0.46
CA SER A 40 -15.29 -48.69 -0.73
C SER A 40 -16.35 -47.61 -0.55
N ARG A 41 -16.73 -47.00 -1.68
CA ARG A 41 -18.02 -46.36 -1.98
C ARG A 41 -19.21 -47.05 -1.28
N ARG A 42 -20.03 -46.26 -0.58
CA ARG A 42 -21.50 -46.35 -0.42
C ARG A 42 -21.99 -44.91 -0.16
N GLU A 43 -22.70 -44.33 -1.13
CA GLU A 43 -24.17 -44.15 -1.11
C GLU A 43 -24.60 -43.09 -0.09
N TRP A 44 -24.94 -41.90 -0.61
CA TRP A 44 -25.72 -40.88 0.07
C TRP A 44 -27.01 -40.72 -0.74
N GLU A 45 -28.09 -41.33 -0.25
CA GLU A 45 -29.48 -41.05 -0.62
C GLU A 45 -30.28 -40.79 0.65
N GLY A 46 -31.07 -39.72 0.65
CA GLY A 46 -32.17 -39.41 1.59
C GLY A 46 -31.74 -39.06 3.02
N SER A 47 -32.32 -38.07 3.72
CA SER A 47 -33.69 -37.57 3.65
C SER A 47 -33.79 -36.18 4.29
N VAL A 48 -34.73 -35.40 3.76
CA VAL A 48 -35.32 -34.20 4.34
C VAL A 48 -36.03 -34.54 5.65
N GLN A 49 -35.86 -33.71 6.69
CA GLN A 49 -36.94 -33.42 7.65
C GLN A 49 -36.69 -32.13 8.43
N GLN A 50 -37.64 -31.20 8.27
CA GLN A 50 -37.89 -30.08 9.16
C GLN A 50 -38.37 -30.60 10.51
N GLU A 51 -37.98 -29.95 11.61
CA GLU A 51 -38.89 -29.82 12.75
C GLU A 51 -38.58 -28.58 13.59
N ALA A 52 -39.64 -27.81 13.83
CA ALA A 52 -39.70 -26.67 14.71
C ALA A 52 -39.91 -27.15 16.16
N GLY A 53 -39.29 -26.49 17.13
CA GLY A 53 -39.49 -26.83 18.55
C GLY A 53 -39.09 -25.69 19.49
N ARG A 54 -40.09 -25.02 20.05
CA ARG A 54 -40.00 -24.03 21.13
C ARG A 54 -39.40 -24.64 22.41
N THR A 55 -38.74 -23.81 23.23
CA THR A 55 -39.05 -23.78 24.68
C THR A 55 -38.56 -22.50 25.36
N GLN A 56 -39.47 -21.88 26.12
CA GLN A 56 -39.27 -20.78 27.06
C GLN A 56 -38.55 -21.26 28.33
N TRP A 57 -37.77 -20.39 28.99
CA TRP A 57 -37.75 -20.25 30.46
C TRP A 57 -37.42 -18.79 30.86
N ALA A 58 -38.31 -18.20 31.66
CA ALA A 58 -38.16 -16.97 32.47
C ALA A 58 -37.36 -17.30 33.76
N SER A 59 -36.77 -16.44 34.60
CA SER A 59 -36.79 -14.99 34.90
C SER A 59 -35.70 -14.74 35.98
N GLY A 60 -34.73 -13.82 35.82
CA GLY A 60 -34.61 -12.49 36.48
C GLY A 60 -33.34 -12.35 37.37
N PRO A 61 -32.93 -11.17 37.89
CA PRO A 61 -32.81 -9.80 37.33
C PRO A 61 -31.39 -9.16 37.59
N PRO A 62 -31.16 -7.83 37.59
CA PRO A 62 -30.67 -7.03 36.45
C PRO A 62 -29.26 -6.39 36.64
N GLY A 63 -28.60 -6.05 35.54
CA GLY A 63 -27.35 -5.28 35.54
C GLY A 63 -27.12 -4.58 34.20
N SER A 64 -26.98 -3.27 34.24
CA SER A 64 -26.93 -2.28 33.15
C SER A 64 -25.96 -2.58 32.01
N CYS A 65 -26.44 -2.51 30.77
CA CYS A 65 -25.59 -2.27 29.59
C CYS A 65 -26.35 -1.41 28.58
N GLN A 66 -25.90 -0.17 28.41
CA GLN A 66 -26.38 0.74 27.37
C GLN A 66 -25.76 0.31 26.04
N SER A 67 -26.61 0.03 25.05
CA SER A 67 -26.23 -0.13 23.65
C SER A 67 -26.58 1.16 22.91
N TRP A 68 -25.61 1.71 22.19
CA TRP A 68 -25.83 2.83 21.28
C TRP A 68 -26.22 2.25 19.90
N ARG A 69 -27.49 2.42 19.53
CA ARG A 69 -27.97 2.31 18.15
C ARG A 69 -28.14 3.73 17.61
N TRP A 70 -27.45 4.04 16.51
CA TRP A 70 -27.72 5.23 15.72
C TRP A 70 -28.83 4.91 14.70
N SER A 71 -29.99 5.52 14.88
CA SER A 71 -31.08 5.54 13.89
C SER A 71 -30.95 6.78 13.01
N ALA A 72 -30.97 6.56 11.70
CA ALA A 72 -31.11 7.60 10.69
C ALA A 72 -32.53 8.19 10.71
N ALA A 73 -32.63 9.52 10.71
CA ALA A 73 -33.87 10.25 10.50
C ALA A 73 -33.76 11.12 9.24
N LEU A 74 -34.45 10.71 8.20
CA LEU A 74 -34.76 11.50 7.00
C LEU A 74 -35.91 12.46 7.33
N GLY A 75 -35.68 13.76 7.16
CA GLY A 75 -36.69 14.80 7.29
C GLY A 75 -37.15 15.29 5.92
N SER A 76 -38.33 14.84 5.49
CA SER A 76 -39.06 15.39 4.35
C SER A 76 -39.84 16.63 4.78
N PHE A 77 -39.65 17.76 4.08
CA PHE A 77 -40.46 18.97 4.27
C PHE A 77 -41.56 19.05 3.21
N SER A 78 -42.81 19.11 3.68
CA SER A 78 -44.03 19.23 2.89
C SER A 78 -44.54 20.67 2.91
N SER A 79 -44.97 21.14 1.75
CA SER A 79 -45.64 22.42 1.51
C SER A 79 -47.06 22.46 2.08
N ARG A 80 -47.43 23.56 2.75
CA ARG A 80 -48.84 23.99 2.83
C ARG A 80 -48.96 25.51 2.93
N SER A 81 -49.89 26.00 2.12
CA SER A 81 -50.37 27.36 1.92
C SER A 81 -51.35 27.84 2.99
N SER A 82 -51.37 29.14 3.25
CA SER A 82 -52.55 29.88 3.74
C SER A 82 -52.40 31.36 3.41
N GLY A 83 -53.48 31.98 2.92
CA GLY A 83 -53.50 33.27 2.23
C GLY A 83 -53.72 34.51 3.11
N GLY A 84 -54.00 35.65 2.48
CA GLY A 84 -54.55 36.83 3.16
C GLY A 84 -54.05 38.19 2.69
N ILE A 85 -54.91 38.92 1.99
CA ILE A 85 -54.78 40.26 1.40
C ILE A 85 -54.86 41.37 2.48
N CYS A 86 -54.10 42.48 2.33
CA CYS A 86 -54.61 43.88 2.35
C CYS A 86 -53.49 44.94 2.26
N ALA A 87 -53.79 46.02 1.53
CA ALA A 87 -52.93 47.15 1.20
C ALA A 87 -53.27 48.41 2.03
N MET A 88 -52.32 49.36 2.06
CA MET A 88 -52.43 50.85 2.16
C MET A 88 -51.56 51.49 3.26
N GLY A 89 -50.69 52.44 2.86
CA GLY A 89 -50.20 53.52 3.74
C GLY A 89 -48.71 53.93 3.58
N ASP A 90 -48.43 54.88 2.68
CA ASP A 90 -47.23 55.77 2.66
C ASP A 90 -47.36 56.89 3.74
N PRO A 91 -46.36 57.78 4.03
CA PRO A 91 -45.02 57.99 3.44
C PRO A 91 -43.85 58.28 4.45
N GLU A 92 -42.63 58.41 3.87
CA GLU A 92 -41.48 59.26 4.28
C GLU A 92 -40.60 58.93 5.50
N ARG A 93 -39.37 58.40 5.24
CA ARG A 93 -38.10 58.85 5.84
C ARG A 93 -36.87 58.37 5.03
N PRO A 94 -35.75 59.12 5.05
CA PRO A 94 -34.76 59.13 3.96
C PRO A 94 -33.77 57.96 3.99
N GLU A 95 -33.32 57.60 2.79
CA GLU A 95 -32.28 56.62 2.44
C GLU A 95 -30.99 56.80 3.23
N ALA A 96 -30.58 55.74 3.92
CA ALA A 96 -29.20 55.51 4.32
C ALA A 96 -28.54 54.61 3.27
N SER A 97 -27.55 55.16 2.58
CA SER A 97 -26.70 54.50 1.60
C SER A 97 -26.10 53.19 2.13
N ARG A 98 -26.50 52.06 1.55
CA ARG A 98 -25.77 50.79 1.65
C ARG A 98 -24.55 50.86 0.73
N PRO A 99 -23.36 50.39 1.15
CA PRO A 99 -22.24 50.26 0.23
C PRO A 99 -22.54 49.14 -0.78
N GLU A 100 -22.37 49.46 -2.06
CA GLU A 100 -22.35 48.48 -3.15
C GLU A 100 -21.20 47.48 -2.90
N LEU A 101 -21.54 46.26 -2.48
CA LEU A 101 -20.64 45.13 -2.64
C LEU A 101 -20.71 44.70 -4.10
N GLY A 102 -19.84 45.32 -4.91
CA GLY A 102 -19.58 44.88 -6.27
C GLY A 102 -19.13 43.41 -6.28
N GLU A 103 -19.79 42.64 -7.14
CA GLU A 103 -19.51 41.25 -7.45
C GLU A 103 -18.01 41.03 -7.75
N ARG A 104 -17.33 40.24 -6.90
CA ARG A 104 -16.00 39.70 -7.19
C ARG A 104 -15.82 38.27 -6.69
N LEU A 105 -16.91 37.50 -6.66
CA LEU A 105 -16.92 36.09 -6.26
C LEU A 105 -17.66 35.26 -7.33
N SER A 106 -17.09 35.12 -8.53
CA SER A 106 -17.58 34.10 -9.49
C SER A 106 -16.59 33.65 -10.59
N SER A 107 -15.40 34.26 -10.70
CA SER A 107 -14.43 33.88 -11.75
C SER A 107 -13.69 32.56 -11.47
N ASP A 108 -13.26 32.32 -10.22
CA ASP A 108 -12.39 31.16 -9.91
C ASP A 108 -13.10 29.80 -10.05
N SER A 109 -14.40 29.74 -9.76
CA SER A 109 -15.18 28.50 -9.90
C SER A 109 -15.43 28.13 -11.36
N ASN A 110 -15.66 29.13 -12.22
CA ASN A 110 -15.89 28.93 -13.65
C ASN A 110 -14.60 28.55 -14.38
N GLU A 111 -13.45 29.14 -14.03
CA GLU A 111 -12.16 28.78 -14.64
C GLU A 111 -11.71 27.36 -14.29
N ASN A 112 -11.89 26.92 -13.05
CA ASN A 112 -11.53 25.56 -12.64
C ASN A 112 -12.43 24.49 -13.29
N GLU A 113 -13.71 24.79 -13.50
CA GLU A 113 -14.63 23.87 -14.19
C GLU A 113 -14.32 23.76 -15.69
N VAL A 114 -13.95 24.88 -16.34
CA VAL A 114 -13.50 24.90 -17.74
C VAL A 114 -12.20 24.12 -17.93
N LYS A 115 -11.18 24.35 -17.07
CA LYS A 115 -9.91 23.60 -17.10
C LYS A 115 -10.11 22.10 -16.87
N SER A 116 -11.02 21.73 -15.97
CA SER A 116 -11.36 20.31 -15.71
C SER A 116 -11.95 19.60 -16.93
N ASN A 117 -12.66 20.32 -17.80
CA ASN A 117 -13.27 19.73 -18.99
C ASN A 117 -12.27 19.52 -20.16
N GLU A 118 -11.11 20.17 -20.11
CA GLU A 118 -10.00 19.97 -21.04
C GLU A 118 -9.11 18.78 -20.63
N GLU A 119 -9.09 18.43 -19.35
CA GLU A 119 -8.32 17.30 -18.84
C GLU A 119 -8.94 15.96 -19.25
N PRO A 120 -8.20 15.10 -20.00
CA PRO A 120 -8.73 13.82 -20.46
C PRO A 120 -9.08 12.87 -19.30
N LEU A 121 -8.39 13.01 -18.16
CA LEU A 121 -8.64 12.23 -16.95
C LEU A 121 -9.93 12.64 -16.22
N LEU A 122 -10.35 13.90 -16.31
CA LEU A 122 -11.43 14.47 -15.49
C LEU A 122 -12.71 14.73 -16.28
N ARG A 123 -12.61 14.78 -17.61
CA ARG A 123 -13.77 14.98 -18.49
C ARG A 123 -14.78 13.84 -18.35
N LYS A 124 -15.99 14.18 -17.95
CA LYS A 124 -17.12 13.23 -17.87
C LYS A 124 -17.41 12.65 -19.25
N SER A 125 -17.29 11.33 -19.37
CA SER A 125 -17.69 10.59 -20.57
C SER A 125 -18.95 9.79 -20.28
N SER A 126 -20.05 10.11 -20.96
CA SER A 126 -21.34 9.43 -20.78
C SER A 126 -21.41 8.04 -21.44
N ARG A 127 -20.36 7.60 -22.14
CA ARG A 127 -20.44 6.48 -23.09
C ARG A 127 -19.65 5.23 -22.69
N ARG A 128 -19.05 5.18 -21.49
CA ARG A 128 -18.10 4.10 -21.15
C ARG A 128 -18.39 3.40 -19.82
N PHE A 129 -19.52 2.68 -19.78
CA PHE A 129 -19.82 1.70 -18.71
C PHE A 129 -19.15 0.34 -18.96
N VAL A 130 -18.69 0.09 -20.19
CA VAL A 130 -17.99 -1.15 -20.56
C VAL A 130 -16.49 -0.86 -20.63
N ILE A 131 -15.69 -1.69 -19.94
CA ILE A 131 -14.24 -1.50 -19.84
C ILE A 131 -13.54 -1.73 -21.20
N PHE A 132 -14.02 -2.69 -21.99
CA PHE A 132 -13.48 -3.00 -23.31
C PHE A 132 -14.13 -2.17 -24.43
N PRO A 133 -13.36 -1.83 -25.48
CA PRO A 133 -11.92 -2.03 -25.64
C PRO A 133 -11.09 -1.06 -24.76
N ILE A 134 -9.96 -1.54 -24.23
CA ILE A 134 -9.04 -0.74 -23.41
C ILE A 134 -8.51 0.44 -24.24
N GLN A 135 -8.57 1.65 -23.67
CA GLN A 135 -8.10 2.89 -24.30
C GLN A 135 -6.75 3.34 -23.74
N TYR A 136 -6.51 3.06 -22.46
CA TYR A 136 -5.26 3.40 -21.77
C TYR A 136 -4.53 2.12 -21.33
N PRO A 137 -3.77 1.48 -22.25
CA PRO A 137 -3.17 0.18 -22.01
C PRO A 137 -2.05 0.20 -20.95
N ASP A 138 -1.38 1.33 -20.78
CA ASP A 138 -0.38 1.59 -19.74
C ASP A 138 -1.00 1.67 -18.34
N ILE A 139 -2.09 2.43 -18.17
CA ILE A 139 -2.89 2.49 -16.94
C ILE A 139 -3.42 1.08 -16.61
N TRP A 140 -3.95 0.37 -17.60
CA TRP A 140 -4.44 -0.99 -17.42
C TRP A 140 -3.33 -1.98 -17.04
N LYS A 141 -2.13 -1.81 -17.59
CA LYS A 141 -0.96 -2.61 -17.22
C LYS A 141 -0.57 -2.39 -15.76
N MET A 142 -0.62 -1.15 -15.26
CA MET A 142 -0.40 -0.88 -13.84
C MET A 142 -1.45 -1.54 -12.96
N TYR A 143 -2.73 -1.49 -13.35
CA TYR A 143 -3.79 -2.21 -12.64
C TYR A 143 -3.52 -3.71 -12.61
N LYS A 144 -3.14 -4.32 -13.73
CA LYS A 144 -2.79 -5.75 -13.77
C LYS A 144 -1.56 -6.09 -12.93
N LYS A 145 -0.57 -5.19 -12.87
CA LYS A 145 0.59 -5.31 -11.97
C LYS A 145 0.17 -5.27 -10.50
N ALA A 146 -0.76 -4.39 -10.14
CA ALA A 146 -1.33 -4.32 -8.79
C ALA A 146 -2.09 -5.63 -8.45
N GLN A 147 -2.98 -6.08 -9.33
CA GLN A 147 -3.72 -7.33 -9.15
C GLN A 147 -2.81 -8.55 -8.97
N ALA A 148 -1.73 -8.65 -9.74
CA ALA A 148 -0.77 -9.75 -9.64
C ALA A 148 0.00 -9.76 -8.30
N SER A 149 0.01 -8.63 -7.59
CA SER A 149 0.73 -8.43 -6.34
C SER A 149 -0.15 -8.63 -5.10
N PHE A 150 -1.43 -9.02 -5.28
CA PHE A 150 -2.38 -9.24 -4.19
C PHE A 150 -1.83 -10.13 -3.07
N TRP A 151 -2.11 -9.73 -1.83
CA TRP A 151 -1.79 -10.48 -0.63
C TRP A 151 -2.79 -10.16 0.48
N THR A 152 -2.85 -11.01 1.52
CA THR A 152 -3.65 -10.77 2.73
C THR A 152 -2.79 -10.80 3.99
N ALA A 153 -3.28 -10.19 5.07
CA ALA A 153 -2.54 -10.10 6.34
C ALA A 153 -2.20 -11.49 6.93
N GLU A 154 -3.03 -12.50 6.68
CA GLU A 154 -2.80 -13.88 7.14
C GLU A 154 -1.61 -14.57 6.47
N GLU A 155 -1.11 -14.06 5.34
CA GLU A 155 0.11 -14.56 4.70
C GLU A 155 1.37 -14.20 5.49
N VAL A 156 1.29 -13.28 6.47
CA VAL A 156 2.41 -12.82 7.29
C VAL A 156 2.48 -13.58 8.61
N ASP A 157 3.49 -14.45 8.75
CA ASP A 157 3.76 -15.19 9.98
C ASP A 157 4.42 -14.31 11.07
N LEU A 158 3.66 -13.95 12.10
CA LEU A 158 4.13 -13.20 13.26
C LEU A 158 4.59 -14.09 14.43
N SER A 159 4.56 -15.42 14.31
CA SER A 159 4.81 -16.35 15.42
C SER A 159 6.20 -16.19 16.05
N LYS A 160 7.20 -15.78 15.27
CA LYS A 160 8.59 -15.58 15.70
C LYS A 160 8.88 -14.18 16.21
N ASP A 161 7.98 -13.23 15.99
CA ASP A 161 8.26 -11.82 16.28
C ASP A 161 8.19 -11.52 17.76
N LEU A 162 7.26 -12.11 18.50
CA LEU A 162 7.11 -11.81 19.93
C LEU A 162 8.37 -12.19 20.76
N PRO A 163 9.03 -13.33 20.52
CA PRO A 163 10.35 -13.60 21.09
C PRO A 163 11.43 -12.58 20.71
N HIS A 164 11.44 -12.09 19.46
CA HIS A 164 12.38 -11.05 19.01
C HIS A 164 12.09 -9.73 19.72
N TRP A 165 10.83 -9.30 19.72
CA TRP A 165 10.33 -8.11 20.38
C TRP A 165 10.80 -8.04 21.82
N ASN A 166 10.61 -9.11 22.60
CA ASN A 166 11.00 -9.12 24.01
C ASN A 166 12.50 -8.88 24.22
N LYS A 167 13.36 -9.30 23.29
CA LYS A 167 14.82 -9.13 23.33
C LYS A 167 15.31 -7.74 22.88
N LEU A 168 14.46 -6.95 22.22
CA LEU A 168 14.81 -5.59 21.81
C LEU A 168 15.03 -4.66 23.00
N LYS A 169 15.89 -3.67 22.79
CA LYS A 169 16.13 -2.57 23.74
C LYS A 169 14.87 -1.71 23.90
N SER A 170 14.78 -0.96 24.99
CA SER A 170 13.70 -0.01 25.23
C SER A 170 13.51 0.96 24.06
N ASP A 171 14.63 1.46 23.54
CA ASP A 171 14.66 2.49 22.51
C ASP A 171 14.22 1.94 21.15
N GLU A 172 14.60 0.70 20.84
CA GLU A 172 14.16 -0.01 19.63
C GLU A 172 12.65 -0.31 19.70
N LYS A 173 12.15 -0.76 20.85
CA LYS A 173 10.70 -0.96 21.07
C LYS A 173 9.94 0.34 20.95
N TYR A 174 10.48 1.41 21.54
CA TYR A 174 9.89 2.74 21.45
C TYR A 174 9.81 3.19 19.99
N PHE A 175 10.93 3.13 19.25
CA PHE A 175 10.98 3.50 17.85
C PHE A 175 9.96 2.73 17.01
N ILE A 176 9.97 1.39 17.08
CA ILE A 176 9.07 0.54 16.30
C ILE A 176 7.61 0.79 16.66
N SER A 177 7.26 0.91 17.96
CA SER A 177 5.86 1.11 18.34
C SER A 177 5.30 2.45 17.83
N HIS A 178 6.12 3.50 17.79
CA HIS A 178 5.70 4.82 17.32
C HIS A 178 5.66 4.91 15.80
N ILE A 179 6.53 4.21 15.08
CA ILE A 179 6.41 4.06 13.62
C ILE A 179 5.12 3.33 13.25
N LEU A 180 4.80 2.21 13.91
CA LEU A 180 3.58 1.46 13.63
C LEU A 180 2.32 2.28 13.91
N ALA A 181 2.32 3.06 14.99
CA ALA A 181 1.24 3.97 15.32
C ALA A 181 1.04 5.06 14.24
N PHE A 182 2.14 5.59 13.71
CA PHE A 182 2.09 6.55 12.61
C PHE A 182 1.50 5.94 11.34
N PHE A 183 1.93 4.74 10.96
CA PHE A 183 1.40 4.03 9.79
C PHE A 183 -0.10 3.75 9.92
N ALA A 184 -0.52 3.16 11.05
CA ALA A 184 -1.92 2.80 11.29
C ALA A 184 -2.87 4.02 11.19
N ALA A 185 -2.39 5.20 11.59
CA ALA A 185 -3.18 6.42 11.49
C ALA A 185 -3.15 7.06 10.10
N SER A 186 -2.06 6.90 9.35
CA SER A 186 -1.85 7.58 8.06
C SER A 186 -2.59 6.88 6.91
N ASP A 187 -2.61 5.55 6.88
CA ASP A 187 -3.31 4.79 5.83
C ASP A 187 -4.81 5.10 5.80
N GLY A 188 -5.42 5.37 6.97
CA GLY A 188 -6.80 5.83 7.06
C GLY A 188 -7.04 7.16 6.32
N ILE A 189 -6.11 8.12 6.46
CA ILE A 189 -6.17 9.43 5.78
C ILE A 189 -5.98 9.27 4.26
N VAL A 190 -5.05 8.40 3.86
CA VAL A 190 -4.81 8.07 2.44
C VAL A 190 -6.09 7.49 1.80
N ASN A 191 -6.74 6.56 2.50
CA ASN A 191 -7.96 5.92 2.03
C ASN A 191 -9.12 6.91 1.89
N GLU A 192 -9.32 7.82 2.85
CA GLU A 192 -10.31 8.90 2.73
C GLU A 192 -10.08 9.76 1.47
N ASN A 193 -8.82 10.10 1.17
CA ASN A 193 -8.49 10.85 -0.04
C ASN A 193 -8.84 10.08 -1.33
N LEU A 194 -8.50 8.79 -1.39
CA LEU A 194 -8.77 7.95 -2.55
C LEU A 194 -10.28 7.80 -2.81
N VAL A 195 -11.05 7.53 -1.76
CA VAL A 195 -12.51 7.31 -1.85
C VAL A 195 -13.26 8.60 -2.16
N GLU A 196 -12.97 9.70 -1.46
CA GLU A 196 -13.76 10.94 -1.58
C GLU A 196 -13.30 11.84 -2.74
N ARG A 197 -12.05 11.70 -3.20
CA ARG A 197 -11.47 12.60 -4.21
C ARG A 197 -11.09 11.84 -5.46
N PHE A 198 -9.96 11.12 -5.46
CA PHE A 198 -9.35 10.63 -6.70
C PHE A 198 -10.24 9.68 -7.49
N SER A 199 -10.90 8.72 -6.83
CA SER A 199 -11.81 7.78 -7.50
C SER A 199 -13.08 8.43 -8.08
N GLN A 200 -13.53 9.55 -7.49
CA GLN A 200 -14.71 10.30 -7.93
C GLN A 200 -14.38 11.27 -9.06
N GLU A 201 -13.24 11.97 -8.94
CA GLU A 201 -12.79 13.00 -9.88
C GLU A 201 -12.30 12.38 -11.19
N VAL A 202 -11.53 11.30 -11.15
CA VAL A 202 -11.04 10.62 -12.35
C VAL A 202 -12.17 9.86 -13.02
N GLN A 203 -12.37 10.11 -14.33
CA GLN A 203 -13.45 9.54 -15.13
C GLN A 203 -12.99 8.35 -16.00
N VAL A 204 -11.68 8.14 -16.13
CA VAL A 204 -11.10 7.03 -16.90
C VAL A 204 -11.31 5.71 -16.15
N PRO A 205 -12.01 4.72 -16.76
CA PRO A 205 -12.38 3.49 -16.05
C PRO A 205 -11.17 2.61 -15.71
N GLU A 206 -10.12 2.59 -16.56
CA GLU A 206 -8.88 1.87 -16.23
C GLU A 206 -8.23 2.41 -14.95
N ALA A 207 -8.24 3.74 -14.77
CA ALA A 207 -7.68 4.37 -13.58
C ALA A 207 -8.56 4.12 -12.34
N ARG A 208 -9.89 4.13 -12.51
CA ARG A 208 -10.82 3.72 -11.43
C ARG A 208 -10.61 2.27 -11.01
N CYS A 209 -10.29 1.36 -11.94
CA CYS A 209 -9.94 -0.01 -11.59
C CYS A 209 -8.66 -0.08 -10.75
N PHE A 210 -7.64 0.72 -11.08
CA PHE A 210 -6.43 0.84 -10.25
C PHE A 210 -6.78 1.35 -8.85
N TYR A 211 -7.46 2.50 -8.73
CA TYR A 211 -7.81 3.06 -7.42
C TYR A 211 -8.71 2.15 -6.58
N GLY A 212 -9.65 1.44 -7.21
CA GLY A 212 -10.47 0.44 -6.50
C GLY A 212 -9.63 -0.70 -5.91
N PHE A 213 -8.55 -1.09 -6.58
CA PHE A 213 -7.62 -2.08 -6.07
C PHE A 213 -6.66 -1.49 -5.02
N GLN A 214 -6.20 -0.25 -5.21
CA GLN A 214 -5.41 0.47 -4.22
C GLN A 214 -6.17 0.57 -2.89
N ILE A 215 -7.43 1.03 -2.92
CA ILE A 215 -8.31 1.10 -1.73
C ILE A 215 -8.40 -0.25 -1.01
N LEU A 216 -8.51 -1.36 -1.74
CA LEU A 216 -8.50 -2.69 -1.15
C LEU A 216 -7.18 -2.96 -0.41
N ILE A 217 -6.05 -2.67 -1.05
CA ILE A 217 -4.72 -2.90 -0.51
C ILE A 217 -4.43 -1.98 0.70
N GLU A 218 -4.85 -0.71 0.69
CA GLU A 218 -4.76 0.19 1.85
C GLU A 218 -5.49 -0.36 3.09
N ASN A 219 -6.63 -1.04 2.88
CA ASN A 219 -7.35 -1.70 3.96
C ASN A 219 -6.56 -2.89 4.52
N VAL A 220 -5.89 -3.67 3.65
CA VAL A 220 -4.99 -4.76 4.07
C VAL A 220 -3.78 -4.22 4.83
N HIS A 221 -3.21 -3.08 4.41
CA HIS A 221 -2.12 -2.42 5.12
C HIS A 221 -2.57 -1.97 6.51
N SER A 222 -3.72 -1.29 6.61
CA SER A 222 -4.31 -0.86 7.87
C SER A 222 -4.55 -2.03 8.84
N GLU A 223 -5.06 -3.16 8.33
CA GLU A 223 -5.22 -4.39 9.10
C GLU A 223 -3.87 -4.95 9.57
N MET A 224 -2.87 -5.01 8.67
CA MET A 224 -1.53 -5.50 8.99
C MET A 224 -0.86 -4.67 10.09
N TYR A 225 -0.92 -3.34 10.01
CA TYR A 225 -0.37 -2.46 11.05
C TYR A 225 -1.09 -2.63 12.39
N SER A 226 -2.42 -2.76 12.36
CA SER A 226 -3.22 -3.04 13.55
C SER A 226 -2.82 -4.37 14.20
N LEU A 227 -2.63 -5.42 13.39
CA LEU A 227 -2.20 -6.74 13.86
C LEU A 227 -0.78 -6.71 14.46
N LEU A 228 0.14 -5.95 13.86
CA LEU A 228 1.50 -5.75 14.39
C LEU A 228 1.45 -5.05 15.76
N ILE A 229 0.66 -3.97 15.90
CA ILE A 229 0.47 -3.27 17.16
C ILE A 229 -0.14 -4.20 18.21
N ASP A 230 -1.19 -4.94 17.85
CA ASP A 230 -1.88 -5.87 18.75
C ASP A 230 -0.94 -6.97 19.27
N THR A 231 -0.11 -7.50 18.37
CA THR A 231 0.86 -8.55 18.69
C THR A 231 1.96 -8.06 19.64
N TYR A 232 2.51 -6.86 19.42
CA TYR A 232 3.66 -6.35 20.16
C TYR A 232 3.28 -5.61 21.44
N ILE A 233 2.13 -4.93 21.46
CA ILE A 233 1.71 -4.03 22.53
C ILE A 233 0.61 -4.66 23.38
N ARG A 234 1.03 -5.46 24.36
CA ARG A 234 0.12 -6.17 25.27
C ARG A 234 -0.71 -5.25 26.16
N ASP A 235 -0.15 -4.12 26.60
CA ASP A 235 -0.85 -3.16 27.47
C ASP A 235 -1.96 -2.42 26.69
N PRO A 236 -3.25 -2.62 27.03
CA PRO A 236 -4.36 -1.96 26.34
C PRO A 236 -4.29 -0.44 26.39
N LYS A 237 -3.81 0.16 27.50
CA LYS A 237 -3.70 1.62 27.62
C LYS A 237 -2.66 2.18 26.67
N LYS A 238 -1.52 1.48 26.54
CA LYS A 238 -0.49 1.85 25.57
C LYS A 238 -0.98 1.66 24.14
N ARG A 239 -1.78 0.63 23.88
CA ARG A 239 -2.40 0.40 22.58
C ARG A 239 -3.34 1.53 22.19
N GLU A 240 -4.23 1.93 23.09
CA GLU A 240 -5.15 3.06 22.91
C GLU A 240 -4.39 4.38 22.66
N PHE A 241 -3.33 4.65 23.43
CA PHE A 241 -2.47 5.82 23.22
C PHE A 241 -1.85 5.85 21.80
N LEU A 242 -1.39 4.69 21.32
CA LEU A 242 -0.76 4.56 20.00
C LEU A 242 -1.80 4.63 18.86
N PHE A 243 -2.98 4.06 19.02
CA PHE A 243 -4.04 4.18 17.99
C PHE A 243 -4.55 5.62 17.86
N ASN A 244 -4.49 6.41 18.94
CA ASN A 244 -4.85 7.83 18.92
C ASN A 244 -3.66 8.75 18.58
N ALA A 245 -2.64 8.25 17.87
CA ALA A 245 -1.39 8.97 17.59
C ALA A 245 -1.58 10.36 16.96
N ILE A 246 -2.61 10.58 16.13
CA ILE A 246 -2.89 11.91 15.55
C ILE A 246 -3.20 12.94 16.64
N GLU A 247 -3.91 12.54 17.70
CA GLU A 247 -4.26 13.43 18.81
C GLU A 247 -3.16 13.50 19.87
N THR A 248 -2.41 12.41 20.05
CA THR A 248 -1.44 12.26 21.15
C THR A 248 -0.01 12.62 20.76
N MET A 249 0.33 12.64 19.46
CA MET A 249 1.70 12.87 18.96
C MET A 249 1.79 14.09 18.02
N PRO A 250 2.40 15.21 18.46
CA PRO A 250 2.46 16.45 17.68
C PRO A 250 3.05 16.32 16.27
N TYR A 251 4.02 15.43 16.07
CA TYR A 251 4.68 15.27 14.78
C TYR A 251 3.88 14.41 13.80
N VAL A 252 3.13 13.42 14.32
CA VAL A 252 2.13 12.68 13.53
C VAL A 252 1.04 13.65 13.10
N LYS A 253 0.61 14.52 14.01
CA LYS A 253 -0.34 15.59 13.69
C LYS A 253 0.16 16.51 12.59
N LYS A 254 1.42 16.96 12.61
CA LYS A 254 1.98 17.83 11.56
C LYS A 254 1.91 17.18 10.16
N LYS A 255 2.27 15.89 10.06
CA LYS A 255 2.13 15.11 8.81
C LYS A 255 0.67 14.94 8.39
N ALA A 256 -0.19 14.56 9.35
CA ALA A 256 -1.62 14.39 9.11
C ALA A 256 -2.27 15.70 8.65
N ASP A 257 -2.00 16.82 9.32
CA ASP A 257 -2.50 18.15 8.96
C ASP A 257 -2.03 18.57 7.57
N TRP A 258 -0.77 18.26 7.20
CA TRP A 258 -0.26 18.49 5.85
C TRP A 258 -1.02 17.68 4.80
N ALA A 259 -1.26 16.39 5.03
CA ALA A 259 -2.01 15.53 4.11
C ALA A 259 -3.48 15.95 4.01
N LEU A 260 -4.15 16.15 5.15
CA LEU A 260 -5.55 16.57 5.25
C LEU A 260 -5.80 17.92 4.56
N ARG A 261 -4.82 18.83 4.58
CA ARG A 261 -4.91 20.09 3.82
C ARG A 261 -5.16 19.83 2.34
N TRP A 262 -4.47 18.88 1.72
CA TRP A 262 -4.62 18.59 0.29
C TRP A 262 -5.93 17.87 -0.04
N ILE A 263 -6.47 17.13 0.93
CA ILE A 263 -7.80 16.50 0.81
C ILE A 263 -8.87 17.60 0.85
N ALA A 264 -8.85 18.44 1.88
CA ALA A 264 -9.88 19.43 2.16
C ALA A 264 -9.82 20.68 1.27
N ASP A 265 -8.64 21.06 0.77
CA ASP A 265 -8.48 22.30 0.02
C ASP A 265 -9.16 22.23 -1.36
N ARG A 266 -10.18 23.08 -1.53
CA ARG A 266 -10.93 23.23 -2.78
C ARG A 266 -10.23 24.15 -3.79
N LYS A 267 -9.22 24.93 -3.37
CA LYS A 267 -8.46 25.81 -4.26
C LYS A 267 -7.37 25.08 -5.03
N SER A 268 -6.78 24.06 -4.41
CA SER A 268 -5.80 23.20 -5.07
C SER A 268 -6.35 22.63 -6.38
N THR A 269 -5.51 22.61 -7.42
CA THR A 269 -5.81 21.91 -8.67
C THR A 269 -5.66 20.41 -8.49
N PHE A 270 -6.24 19.63 -9.41
CA PHE A 270 -6.03 18.17 -9.43
C PHE A 270 -4.55 17.82 -9.55
N GLY A 271 -3.79 18.53 -10.40
CA GLY A 271 -2.35 18.28 -10.58
C GLY A 271 -1.52 18.51 -9.32
N GLU A 272 -1.80 19.58 -8.55
CA GLU A 272 -1.13 19.78 -7.25
C GLU A 272 -1.47 18.67 -6.26
N ARG A 273 -2.72 18.20 -6.24
CA ARG A 273 -3.12 17.09 -5.37
C ARG A 273 -2.46 15.77 -5.77
N VAL A 274 -2.31 15.49 -7.06
CA VAL A 274 -1.57 14.30 -7.54
C VAL A 274 -0.12 14.33 -7.05
N VAL A 275 0.55 15.49 -7.11
CA VAL A 275 1.92 15.65 -6.60
C VAL A 275 1.97 15.48 -5.09
N ALA A 276 1.04 16.12 -4.36
CA ALA A 276 0.97 15.97 -2.91
C ALA A 276 0.71 14.52 -2.50
N PHE A 277 -0.15 13.80 -3.23
CA PHE A 277 -0.44 12.40 -3.02
C PHE A 277 0.79 11.51 -3.28
N ALA A 278 1.50 11.75 -4.40
CA ALA A 278 2.75 11.06 -4.68
C ALA A 278 3.82 11.31 -3.61
N ALA A 279 3.82 12.48 -2.97
CA ALA A 279 4.69 12.80 -1.84
C ALA A 279 4.29 12.06 -0.55
N VAL A 280 2.99 11.85 -0.29
CA VAL A 280 2.55 11.02 0.84
C VAL A 280 3.03 9.58 0.66
N GLU A 281 2.68 8.97 -0.47
CA GLU A 281 3.02 7.57 -0.81
C GLU A 281 4.54 7.36 -0.94
N GLY A 282 5.23 8.33 -1.55
CA GLY A 282 6.64 8.19 -1.93
C GLY A 282 7.66 8.75 -0.94
N ILE A 283 7.33 9.79 -0.16
CA ILE A 283 8.27 10.50 0.72
C ILE A 283 7.94 10.27 2.20
N PHE A 284 6.70 10.50 2.64
CA PHE A 284 6.31 10.45 4.06
C PHE A 284 6.48 9.09 4.75
N PHE A 285 6.59 8.02 3.97
CA PHE A 285 6.84 6.68 4.47
C PHE A 285 8.25 6.17 4.17
N SER A 286 8.99 6.85 3.30
CA SER A 286 10.25 6.36 2.75
C SER A 286 11.30 6.07 3.82
N GLY A 287 11.49 6.97 4.78
CA GLY A 287 12.48 6.79 5.83
C GLY A 287 12.06 5.77 6.88
N SER A 288 10.75 5.65 7.14
CA SER A 288 10.18 4.59 8.00
C SER A 288 10.41 3.20 7.39
N PHE A 289 10.20 3.04 6.08
CA PHE A 289 10.50 1.79 5.38
C PHE A 289 12.00 1.46 5.41
N ALA A 290 12.87 2.44 5.16
CA ALA A 290 14.31 2.25 5.26
C ALA A 290 14.74 1.86 6.69
N ALA A 291 14.11 2.43 7.71
CA ALA A 291 14.37 2.09 9.11
C ALA A 291 13.96 0.66 9.48
N ILE A 292 12.87 0.14 8.90
CA ILE A 292 12.49 -1.27 9.10
C ILE A 292 13.40 -2.20 8.30
N PHE A 293 13.84 -1.81 7.09
CA PHE A 293 14.84 -2.57 6.35
C PHE A 293 16.20 -2.64 7.04
N TRP A 294 16.55 -1.63 7.83
CA TRP A 294 17.70 -1.71 8.73
C TRP A 294 17.56 -2.82 9.77
N LEU A 295 16.36 -3.04 10.32
CA LEU A 295 16.11 -4.18 11.22
C LEU A 295 16.25 -5.52 10.50
N LYS A 296 15.82 -5.59 9.22
CA LYS A 296 16.06 -6.77 8.37
C LYS A 296 17.54 -7.06 8.21
N LYS A 297 18.38 -6.04 7.92
CA LYS A 297 19.84 -6.18 7.84
C LYS A 297 20.45 -6.75 9.13
N ARG A 298 19.82 -6.48 10.28
CA ARG A 298 20.21 -6.98 11.60
C ARG A 298 19.61 -8.35 11.97
N GLY A 299 18.76 -8.93 11.11
CA GLY A 299 18.10 -10.22 11.36
C GLY A 299 17.03 -10.17 12.47
N LEU A 300 16.34 -9.04 12.62
CA LEU A 300 15.35 -8.80 13.66
C LEU A 300 13.93 -8.75 13.10
N MET A 301 12.94 -9.16 13.90
CA MET A 301 11.50 -9.00 13.62
C MET A 301 11.09 -9.50 12.21
N PRO A 302 11.25 -10.81 11.91
CA PRO A 302 11.04 -11.34 10.57
C PRO A 302 9.65 -11.05 9.99
N GLY A 303 8.59 -11.14 10.81
CA GLY A 303 7.22 -10.82 10.42
C GLY A 303 7.05 -9.34 10.05
N LEU A 304 7.49 -8.42 10.92
CA LEU A 304 7.51 -6.98 10.63
C LEU A 304 8.27 -6.64 9.34
N THR A 305 9.45 -7.24 9.15
CA THR A 305 10.28 -6.93 7.98
C THR A 305 9.67 -7.49 6.70
N PHE A 306 9.02 -8.65 6.77
CA PHE A 306 8.35 -9.25 5.62
C PHE A 306 7.10 -8.48 5.22
N SER A 307 6.25 -8.07 6.17
CA SER A 307 5.11 -7.20 5.85
C SER A 307 5.57 -5.85 5.27
N ASN A 308 6.65 -5.28 5.80
CA ASN A 308 7.25 -4.05 5.26
C ASN A 308 7.73 -4.20 3.82
N GLU A 309 8.22 -5.37 3.40
CA GLU A 309 8.56 -5.65 2.00
C GLU A 309 7.34 -5.61 1.08
N LEU A 310 6.22 -6.18 1.53
CA LEU A 310 4.98 -6.19 0.78
C LEU A 310 4.40 -4.78 0.66
N ILE A 311 4.30 -4.06 1.78
CA ILE A 311 3.73 -2.72 1.84
C ILE A 311 4.60 -1.73 1.04
N SER A 312 5.91 -1.68 1.27
CA SER A 312 6.78 -0.74 0.54
C SER A 312 6.82 -0.98 -0.97
N ARG A 313 6.58 -2.21 -1.43
CA ARG A 313 6.40 -2.53 -2.85
C ARG A 313 5.09 -1.94 -3.39
N ASP A 314 4.02 -2.06 -2.63
CA ASP A 314 2.69 -1.55 -2.99
C ASP A 314 2.71 -0.01 -3.06
N GLU A 315 3.25 0.66 -2.03
CA GLU A 315 3.44 2.12 -2.01
C GLU A 315 4.30 2.63 -3.17
N GLY A 316 5.34 1.88 -3.53
CA GLY A 316 6.14 2.17 -4.71
C GLY A 316 5.30 2.14 -5.99
N LEU A 317 4.41 1.16 -6.13
CA LEU A 317 3.51 1.06 -7.28
C LEU A 317 2.44 2.16 -7.29
N HIS A 318 1.93 2.56 -6.13
CA HIS A 318 0.98 3.66 -5.99
C HIS A 318 1.63 5.01 -6.35
N CYS A 319 2.86 5.24 -5.89
CA CYS A 319 3.66 6.41 -6.25
C CYS A 319 3.94 6.46 -7.76
N ASP A 320 4.36 5.33 -8.36
CA ASP A 320 4.52 5.21 -9.83
C ASP A 320 3.21 5.55 -10.56
N PHE A 321 2.06 5.12 -10.02
CA PHE A 321 0.75 5.37 -10.63
C PHE A 321 0.36 6.84 -10.55
N ALA A 322 0.63 7.51 -9.42
CA ALA A 322 0.44 8.94 -9.30
C ALA A 322 1.29 9.71 -10.33
N CYS A 323 2.53 9.28 -10.55
CA CYS A 323 3.39 9.84 -11.61
C CYS A 323 2.81 9.61 -13.01
N LEU A 324 2.26 8.42 -13.29
CA LEU A 324 1.57 8.14 -14.55
C LEU A 324 0.35 9.04 -14.73
N MET A 325 -0.49 9.22 -13.70
CA MET A 325 -1.62 10.15 -13.75
C MET A 325 -1.15 11.58 -14.02
N PHE A 326 -0.04 12.00 -13.41
CA PHE A 326 0.55 13.31 -13.63
C PHE A 326 0.98 13.50 -15.10
N GLN A 327 1.54 12.47 -15.74
CA GLN A 327 1.93 12.54 -17.16
C GLN A 327 0.73 12.83 -18.07
N TYR A 328 -0.43 12.25 -17.78
CA TYR A 328 -1.68 12.45 -18.53
C TYR A 328 -2.35 13.81 -18.33
N LEU A 329 -1.87 14.63 -17.38
CA LEU A 329 -2.39 15.99 -17.20
C LEU A 329 -1.94 16.92 -18.32
N VAL A 330 -2.86 17.73 -18.82
CA VAL A 330 -2.57 18.78 -19.80
C VAL A 330 -2.04 20.01 -19.08
N ASN A 331 -2.77 20.49 -18.07
CA ASN A 331 -2.46 21.66 -17.28
C ASN A 331 -1.72 21.27 -16.00
N LYS A 332 -0.43 20.94 -16.15
CA LYS A 332 0.44 20.62 -15.01
C LYS A 332 0.74 21.88 -14.17
N PRO A 333 0.87 21.76 -12.83
CA PRO A 333 1.40 22.84 -12.01
C PRO A 333 2.82 23.22 -12.44
N SER A 334 3.26 24.45 -12.13
CA SER A 334 4.61 24.89 -12.46
C SER A 334 5.67 24.08 -11.71
N GLU A 335 6.88 24.00 -12.26
CA GLU A 335 7.99 23.29 -11.61
C GLU A 335 8.27 23.85 -10.21
N GLU A 336 8.19 25.18 -10.03
CA GLU A 336 8.38 25.82 -8.74
C GLU A 336 7.34 25.35 -7.72
N ARG A 337 6.08 25.20 -8.16
CA ARG A 337 5.00 24.73 -7.30
C ARG A 337 5.18 23.26 -6.93
N VAL A 338 5.54 22.41 -7.89
CA VAL A 338 5.85 21.00 -7.62
C VAL A 338 7.02 20.89 -6.63
N ARG A 339 8.09 21.64 -6.88
CA ARG A 339 9.26 21.71 -6.01
C ARG A 339 8.89 22.13 -4.59
N GLU A 340 8.07 23.16 -4.44
CA GLU A 340 7.60 23.62 -3.13
C GLU A 340 6.89 22.49 -2.37
N ILE A 341 5.97 21.76 -3.01
CA ILE A 341 5.23 20.66 -2.38
C ILE A 341 6.19 19.56 -1.91
N ILE A 342 7.12 19.16 -2.78
CA ILE A 342 8.09 18.09 -2.50
C ILE A 342 9.07 18.48 -1.40
N VAL A 343 9.64 19.69 -1.45
CA VAL A 343 10.59 20.16 -0.43
C VAL A 343 9.92 20.28 0.94
N ASN A 344 8.69 20.81 1.01
CA ASN A 344 7.94 20.82 2.27
C ASN A 344 7.73 19.40 2.83
N ALA A 345 7.44 18.42 1.97
CA ALA A 345 7.30 17.03 2.40
C ALA A 345 8.62 16.46 2.94
N VAL A 346 9.74 16.75 2.27
CA VAL A 346 11.08 16.36 2.72
C VAL A 346 11.42 16.95 4.09
N GLU A 347 11.19 18.24 4.30
CA GLU A 347 11.48 18.90 5.58
C GLU A 347 10.71 18.26 6.74
N ILE A 348 9.42 17.98 6.54
CA ILE A 348 8.58 17.31 7.53
C ILE A 348 9.08 15.89 7.81
N GLU A 349 9.47 15.14 6.77
CA GLU A 349 9.98 13.78 6.92
C GLU A 349 11.33 13.73 7.64
N GLN A 350 12.23 14.67 7.33
CA GLN A 350 13.51 14.79 8.00
C GLN A 350 13.36 15.14 9.48
N GLU A 351 12.48 16.10 9.81
CA GLU A 351 12.17 16.45 11.20
C GLU A 351 11.61 15.23 11.96
N PHE A 352 10.69 14.48 11.33
CA PHE A 352 10.10 13.30 11.93
C PHE A 352 11.15 12.24 12.31
N LEU A 353 12.10 11.94 11.42
CA LEU A 353 13.07 10.85 11.63
C LEU A 353 14.39 11.27 12.28
N THR A 354 14.59 12.56 12.52
CA THR A 354 15.82 13.06 13.16
C THR A 354 15.60 13.79 14.46
N GLU A 355 14.41 14.32 14.70
CA GLU A 355 14.07 15.08 15.91
C GLU A 355 12.96 14.38 16.71
N ALA A 356 11.82 14.10 16.07
CA ALA A 356 10.66 13.53 16.75
C ALA A 356 10.86 12.07 17.16
N LEU A 357 11.28 11.25 16.20
CA LEU A 357 11.54 9.83 16.36
C LEU A 357 12.92 9.52 15.77
N PRO A 358 14.01 9.92 16.45
CA PRO A 358 15.34 9.85 15.89
C PRO A 358 15.72 8.40 15.54
N VAL A 359 16.15 8.18 14.30
CA VAL A 359 16.62 6.86 13.83
C VAL A 359 17.87 6.36 14.58
N GLY A 360 18.54 7.24 15.33
CA GLY A 360 19.58 6.87 16.29
C GLY A 360 19.11 5.86 17.35
N LEU A 361 17.81 5.82 17.67
CA LEU A 361 17.22 4.87 18.63
C LEU A 361 17.37 3.40 18.19
N ILE A 362 17.48 3.15 16.88
CA ILE A 362 17.72 1.82 16.30
C ILE A 362 19.16 1.65 15.77
N GLY A 363 20.03 2.63 16.05
CA GLY A 363 21.43 2.62 15.66
C GLY A 363 21.72 3.05 14.22
N MET A 364 20.81 3.80 13.58
CA MET A 364 21.07 4.43 12.28
C MET A 364 21.62 5.85 12.45
N ASN A 365 22.25 6.36 11.39
CA ASN A 365 22.78 7.72 11.36
C ASN A 365 21.72 8.70 10.81
N CYS A 366 21.37 9.72 11.59
CA CYS A 366 20.38 10.74 11.20
C CYS A 366 20.77 11.53 9.94
N VAL A 367 22.06 11.82 9.74
CA VAL A 367 22.57 12.54 8.56
C VAL A 367 22.35 11.69 7.30
N LEU A 368 22.66 10.39 7.37
CA LEU A 368 22.40 9.48 6.27
C LEU A 368 20.90 9.31 6.01
N MET A 369 20.06 9.33 7.04
CA MET A 369 18.60 9.31 6.84
C MET A 369 18.11 10.55 6.10
N LYS A 370 18.60 11.75 6.46
CA LYS A 370 18.26 12.99 5.73
C LYS A 370 18.66 12.89 4.25
N GLN A 371 19.87 12.44 3.98
CA GLN A 371 20.36 12.24 2.61
C GLN A 371 19.52 11.21 1.83
N TYR A 372 19.08 10.13 2.48
CA TYR A 372 18.21 9.14 1.83
C TYR A 372 16.85 9.73 1.45
N ILE A 373 16.22 10.51 2.33
CA ILE A 373 14.94 11.19 2.04
C ILE A 373 15.11 12.14 0.85
N GLU A 374 16.20 12.90 0.80
CA GLU A 374 16.54 13.78 -0.32
C GLU A 374 16.73 13.01 -1.63
N PHE A 375 17.42 11.86 -1.59
CA PHE A 375 17.59 10.97 -2.73
C PHE A 375 16.24 10.47 -3.27
N VAL A 376 15.32 10.07 -2.38
CA VAL A 376 13.97 9.62 -2.75
C VAL A 376 13.16 10.76 -3.38
N ALA A 377 13.25 11.97 -2.82
CA ALA A 377 12.58 13.14 -3.34
C ALA A 377 13.09 13.53 -4.73
N ASP A 378 14.40 13.50 -4.95
CA ASP A 378 14.99 13.72 -6.27
C ASP A 378 14.54 12.68 -7.29
N ARG A 379 14.44 11.41 -6.89
CA ARG A 379 13.91 10.35 -7.76
C ARG A 379 12.47 10.64 -8.15
N LEU A 380 11.62 11.03 -7.19
CA LEU A 380 10.22 11.39 -7.45
C LEU A 380 10.12 12.61 -8.39
N LEU A 381 10.94 13.63 -8.20
CA LEU A 381 11.00 14.79 -9.10
C LEU A 381 11.34 14.38 -10.53
N VAL A 382 12.31 13.49 -10.72
CA VAL A 382 12.68 12.95 -12.04
C VAL A 382 11.53 12.16 -12.65
N GLU A 383 10.83 11.33 -11.88
CA GLU A 383 9.70 10.52 -12.35
C GLU A 383 8.50 11.40 -12.78
N LEU A 384 8.34 12.55 -12.13
CA LEU A 384 7.38 13.60 -12.50
C LEU A 384 7.83 14.45 -13.70
N GLY A 385 9.05 14.27 -14.19
CA GLY A 385 9.61 14.95 -15.37
C GLY A 385 10.35 16.25 -15.06
N PHE A 386 10.79 16.47 -13.81
CA PHE A 386 11.48 17.69 -13.37
C PHE A 386 12.96 17.44 -13.02
N SER A 387 13.69 18.54 -12.82
CA SER A 387 15.10 18.48 -12.43
C SER A 387 15.26 18.15 -10.95
N LYS A 388 16.35 17.46 -10.62
CA LYS A 388 16.76 17.21 -9.23
C LYS A 388 17.01 18.52 -8.48
N VAL A 389 16.71 18.52 -7.18
CA VAL A 389 16.89 19.67 -6.28
C VAL A 389 18.07 19.44 -5.35
N PHE A 390 18.19 18.26 -4.76
CA PHE A 390 19.18 17.97 -3.72
C PHE A 390 20.48 17.41 -4.30
N GLN A 391 20.40 16.73 -5.43
CA GLN A 391 21.49 15.96 -6.06
C GLN A 391 22.10 14.92 -5.10
N ALA A 392 21.26 14.38 -4.21
CA ALA A 392 21.68 13.41 -3.20
C ALA A 392 21.86 12.01 -3.81
N GLU A 393 22.93 11.33 -3.39
CA GLU A 393 23.15 9.90 -3.68
C GLU A 393 22.51 9.03 -2.59
N ASN A 394 22.14 7.79 -2.94
CA ASN A 394 21.60 6.83 -1.97
C ASN A 394 22.69 6.42 -0.95
N PRO A 395 22.52 6.70 0.36
CA PRO A 395 23.51 6.34 1.37
C PRO A 395 23.36 4.90 1.90
N PHE A 396 22.28 4.20 1.54
CA PHE A 396 21.94 2.89 2.09
C PHE A 396 22.08 1.77 1.05
N ASP A 397 23.21 1.05 1.12
CA ASP A 397 23.53 -0.14 0.30
C ASP A 397 22.43 -1.22 0.36
N PHE A 398 21.83 -1.42 1.54
CA PHE A 398 20.80 -2.42 1.75
C PHE A 398 19.50 -2.11 1.02
N MET A 399 19.23 -0.84 0.69
CA MET A 399 18.04 -0.46 -0.09
C MET A 399 18.17 -0.85 -1.56
N GLU A 400 19.38 -0.99 -2.10
CA GLU A 400 19.62 -1.49 -3.46
C GLU A 400 19.52 -3.01 -3.54
N ASN A 401 20.09 -3.71 -2.55
CA ASN A 401 20.11 -5.17 -2.50
C ASN A 401 18.72 -5.79 -2.35
N ILE A 402 17.83 -5.13 -1.60
CA ILE A 402 16.47 -5.63 -1.38
C ILE A 402 15.60 -5.47 -2.65
N SER A 403 15.85 -4.42 -3.44
CA SER A 403 15.24 -4.24 -4.76
C SER A 403 15.66 -5.33 -5.75
N LEU A 404 16.81 -5.98 -5.53
CA LEU A 404 17.32 -7.11 -6.32
C LEU A 404 16.79 -8.46 -5.82
N GLU A 405 16.74 -8.70 -4.50
CA GLU A 405 16.17 -9.94 -3.94
C GLU A 405 14.69 -10.11 -4.29
N GLY A 406 13.90 -9.03 -4.26
CA GLY A 406 12.50 -9.01 -4.71
C GLY A 406 12.30 -9.27 -6.21
N LYS A 407 13.33 -9.02 -7.04
CA LYS A 407 13.31 -9.33 -8.48
C LYS A 407 13.64 -10.79 -8.79
N THR A 408 14.27 -11.53 -7.86
CA THR A 408 14.76 -12.89 -8.14
C THR A 408 13.95 -14.04 -7.56
N ASN A 409 12.91 -13.86 -6.73
CA ASN A 409 12.31 -15.02 -6.05
C ASN A 409 10.81 -14.97 -5.68
N PHE A 410 10.01 -14.04 -6.23
CA PHE A 410 8.56 -14.04 -6.01
C PHE A 410 7.77 -14.67 -7.17
N PHE A 411 8.18 -14.39 -8.43
CA PHE A 411 7.60 -15.04 -9.60
C PHE A 411 7.89 -16.55 -9.63
N GLU A 412 9.09 -17.00 -9.24
CA GLU A 412 9.39 -18.44 -9.25
C GLU A 412 8.68 -19.24 -8.15
N LYS A 413 8.42 -18.62 -6.97
CA LYS A 413 7.74 -19.30 -5.86
C LYS A 413 6.22 -19.41 -6.04
N ARG A 414 5.52 -18.35 -6.45
CA ARG A 414 4.05 -18.41 -6.67
C ARG A 414 3.67 -19.14 -7.96
N VAL A 415 4.49 -19.05 -9.02
CA VAL A 415 4.20 -19.73 -10.30
C VAL A 415 4.26 -21.26 -10.15
N ALA A 416 5.08 -21.79 -9.24
CA ALA A 416 5.15 -23.23 -8.99
C ALA A 416 3.86 -23.83 -8.37
N GLU A 417 3.11 -23.05 -7.59
CA GLU A 417 1.89 -23.54 -6.92
C GLU A 417 0.60 -23.31 -7.73
N TYR A 418 0.56 -22.31 -8.62
CA TYR A 418 -0.59 -22.04 -9.49
C TYR A 418 -0.43 -22.53 -10.94
N GLN A 419 0.71 -23.11 -11.34
CA GLN A 419 0.88 -23.76 -12.66
C GLN A 419 0.10 -25.09 -12.82
N ARG A 420 -0.94 -25.32 -12.01
CA ARG A 420 -1.99 -26.27 -12.33
C ARG A 420 -3.30 -25.51 -12.44
N PHE A 421 -3.84 -25.52 -13.66
CA PHE A 421 -5.13 -24.98 -14.10
C PHE A 421 -5.14 -23.56 -14.71
N ALA A 422 -4.70 -23.51 -15.97
CA ALA A 422 -5.46 -22.87 -17.06
C ALA A 422 -5.48 -21.34 -17.21
N VAL A 423 -4.33 -20.65 -17.09
CA VAL A 423 -4.18 -19.28 -17.65
C VAL A 423 -2.84 -19.15 -18.37
N MET A 424 -2.71 -19.83 -19.52
CA MET A 424 -1.80 -19.58 -20.66
C MET A 424 -1.78 -20.81 -21.59
N ALA A 425 -2.96 -21.27 -22.01
CA ALA A 425 -3.06 -22.18 -23.14
C ALA A 425 -3.30 -21.32 -24.40
N GLU A 426 -2.32 -21.30 -25.30
CA GLU A 426 -2.53 -20.79 -26.65
C GLU A 426 -3.61 -21.65 -27.33
N THR A 427 -4.60 -20.99 -27.91
CA THR A 427 -5.74 -21.59 -28.61
C THR A 427 -5.32 -22.19 -29.97
N THR A 428 -4.55 -23.28 -29.98
CA THR A 428 -4.23 -23.98 -31.25
C THR A 428 -4.44 -25.49 -31.28
N ASP A 429 -4.76 -26.18 -30.19
CA ASP A 429 -4.87 -27.66 -30.22
C ASP A 429 -6.26 -28.21 -29.87
N ASN A 430 -7.29 -27.76 -30.58
CA ASN A 430 -8.60 -28.44 -30.60
C ASN A 430 -8.84 -29.11 -31.96
N VAL A 431 -8.09 -30.19 -32.25
CA VAL A 431 -8.42 -31.10 -33.36
C VAL A 431 -9.08 -32.34 -32.76
N PHE A 432 -10.38 -32.49 -33.00
CA PHE A 432 -11.17 -33.65 -32.61
C PHE A 432 -11.16 -34.67 -33.77
N THR A 433 -10.59 -35.86 -33.57
CA THR A 433 -10.66 -36.97 -34.53
C THR A 433 -11.48 -38.13 -33.96
N LEU A 434 -12.51 -38.53 -34.69
CA LEU A 434 -13.50 -39.56 -34.34
C LEU A 434 -13.21 -40.92 -35.01
N ASP A 435 -11.98 -41.41 -34.95
CA ASP A 435 -11.66 -42.75 -35.46
C ASP A 435 -10.75 -43.48 -34.47
N ALA A 436 -11.39 -44.21 -33.55
CA ALA A 436 -10.75 -45.28 -32.80
C ALA A 436 -11.78 -46.40 -32.63
N ASP A 437 -11.75 -47.36 -33.56
CA ASP A 437 -12.41 -48.65 -33.43
C ASP A 437 -11.78 -49.44 -32.25
N PHE A 438 -12.64 -50.19 -31.55
CA PHE A 438 -12.42 -50.86 -30.25
C PHE A 438 -11.20 -51.78 -30.14
#